data_AF-A0A920K7N2-F1
#
_entry.id   AF-A0A920K7N2-F1
#
_cell.length_a   1.000
_cell.length_b   1.000
_cell.length_c   1.000
_cell.angle_alpha   90.00
_cell.angle_beta   90.00
_cell.angle_gamma   90.00
#
_symmetry.space_group_name_H-M   'P 1'
#
loop_
_entity.id
_entity.type
_entity.pdbx_description
1 polymer ?
#
loop_
_entity_poly.entity_id
_entity_poly.type
_entity_poly.pdbx_seq_one_letter_code
_entity_poly.pdbx_strand_id
1 'polypeptide(L)'
;MTVKGLDQFTLHGRSSMSKISRDVADLVDETIGRHHQYPDGFCLMTGTLFAPSEDRDKIGGGFTHKVGDLVQISTPTLGALVNEVELSENIEPWEFGAGALMKNLAARGLL
;
A
#
# COMPACT_ATOMS: atom_id res chain seq x y z
N MET A 1 8.33 0.42 -5.53
CA MET A 1 7.78 1.64 -4.94
C MET A 1 8.69 2.79 -5.28
N THR A 2 8.12 3.93 -5.64
CA THR A 2 8.85 5.18 -5.83
C THR A 2 8.11 6.29 -5.09
N VAL A 3 8.85 7.20 -4.45
CA VAL A 3 8.31 8.48 -3.98
C VAL A 3 9.03 9.58 -4.74
N LYS A 4 8.28 10.51 -5.33
CA LYS A 4 8.82 11.72 -5.96
C LYS A 4 8.28 12.94 -5.23
N GLY A 5 9.18 13.71 -4.62
CA GLY A 5 8.85 14.98 -4.00
C GLY A 5 9.01 16.15 -4.96
N LEU A 6 8.31 17.25 -4.69
CA LEU A 6 8.49 18.52 -5.40
C LEU A 6 9.84 19.18 -5.10
N ASP A 7 10.53 18.72 -4.05
CA ASP A 7 11.85 19.16 -3.60
C ASP A 7 13.00 18.39 -4.27
N GLN A 8 12.77 17.83 -5.47
CA GLN A 8 13.72 17.00 -6.22
C GLN A 8 14.14 15.70 -5.49
N PHE A 9 13.49 15.37 -4.37
CA PHE A 9 13.70 14.12 -3.67
C PHE A 9 13.11 12.95 -4.46
N THR A 10 13.86 11.87 -4.59
CA THR A 10 13.36 10.61 -5.15
C THR A 10 13.84 9.44 -4.32
N LEU A 11 12.90 8.62 -3.86
CA LEU A 11 13.16 7.38 -3.13
C LEU A 11 12.72 6.18 -3.97
N HIS A 12 13.52 5.11 -3.95
CA HIS A 12 13.19 3.85 -4.60
C HIS A 12 13.19 2.69 -3.61
N GLY A 13 12.00 2.18 -3.30
CA GLY A 13 11.81 0.98 -2.49
C GLY A 13 11.49 -0.24 -3.36
N ARG A 14 12.08 -1.39 -3.05
CA ARG A 14 11.70 -2.67 -3.65
C ARG A 14 11.53 -3.73 -2.56
N SER A 15 10.41 -4.43 -2.63
CA SER A 15 10.13 -5.61 -1.81
C SER A 15 9.70 -6.77 -2.72
N SER A 16 9.78 -7.99 -2.19
CA SER A 16 9.29 -9.19 -2.86
C SER A 16 8.39 -9.94 -1.90
N MET A 17 7.17 -10.26 -2.32
CA MET A 17 6.24 -11.06 -1.50
C MET A 17 6.83 -12.43 -1.15
N SER A 18 7.72 -12.98 -1.95
CA SER A 18 8.45 -14.22 -1.63
C SER A 18 9.35 -14.13 -0.39
N LYS A 19 9.59 -12.93 0.14
CA LYS A 19 10.40 -12.69 1.35
C LYS A 19 9.56 -12.41 2.60
N ILE A 20 8.24 -12.55 2.52
CA ILE A 20 7.38 -12.45 3.70
C ILE A 20 7.79 -13.53 4.71
N SER A 21 7.75 -13.20 6.01
CA SER A 21 8.19 -14.11 7.08
C SER A 21 7.19 -15.22 7.41
N ARG A 22 5.92 -15.04 7.03
CA ARG A 22 4.82 -15.98 7.22
C ARG A 22 4.05 -16.11 5.92
N ASP A 23 3.62 -17.32 5.58
CA ASP A 23 2.81 -17.53 4.39
C ASP A 23 1.49 -16.75 4.48
N VAL A 24 0.99 -16.25 3.35
CA VAL A 24 -0.25 -15.48 3.34
C VAL A 24 -1.45 -16.36 3.70
N ALA A 25 -1.44 -17.65 3.32
CA ALA A 25 -2.48 -18.59 3.72
C ALA A 25 -2.49 -18.80 5.24
N ASP A 26 -1.30 -18.95 5.85
CA ASP A 26 -1.19 -19.06 7.31
C ASP A 26 -1.74 -17.81 8.02
N LEU A 27 -1.44 -16.61 7.50
CA LEU A 27 -1.99 -15.36 8.05
C LEU A 27 -3.52 -15.29 7.95
N VAL A 28 -4.11 -15.84 6.88
CA VAL A 28 -5.56 -15.91 6.71
C VAL A 28 -6.17 -16.89 7.72
N ASP A 29 -5.57 -18.07 7.88
CA ASP A 29 -6.03 -19.08 8.84
C ASP A 29 -5.87 -18.61 10.30
N GLU A 30 -4.86 -17.80 10.60
CA GLU A 30 -4.70 -17.14 11.90
C GLU A 30 -5.76 -16.04 12.13
N THR A 31 -6.24 -15.41 11.05
CA THR A 31 -7.23 -14.30 11.13
C THR A 31 -8.66 -14.81 11.28
N ILE A 32 -9.02 -15.87 10.54
CA ILE A 32 -10.37 -16.43 10.53
C ILE A 32 -10.45 -17.62 11.48
N GLY A 33 -11.37 -17.60 12.44
CA GLY A 33 -11.49 -18.71 13.39
C GLY A 33 -12.81 -18.71 14.14
N ARG A 34 -12.89 -19.49 15.22
CA ARG A 34 -14.10 -19.56 16.07
C ARG A 34 -14.48 -18.24 16.75
N HIS A 35 -13.52 -17.32 16.88
CA HIS A 35 -13.73 -16.04 17.56
C HIS A 35 -13.89 -14.86 16.59
N HIS A 36 -13.46 -15.01 15.34
CA HIS A 36 -13.57 -13.97 14.31
C HIS A 36 -14.12 -14.57 13.03
N GLN A 37 -15.33 -14.14 12.65
CA GLN A 37 -15.99 -14.54 11.40
C GLN A 37 -16.20 -13.32 10.51
N TYR A 38 -15.83 -13.45 9.24
CA TYR A 38 -15.93 -12.40 8.22
C TYR A 38 -16.71 -12.94 7.01
N PRO A 39 -18.03 -13.16 7.12
CA PRO A 39 -18.83 -13.78 6.06
C PRO A 39 -18.81 -13.00 4.73
N ASP A 40 -18.62 -11.68 4.79
CA ASP A 40 -18.51 -10.79 3.63
C ASP A 40 -17.04 -10.50 3.23
N GLY A 41 -16.07 -11.14 3.90
CA GLY A 41 -14.64 -10.95 3.67
C GLY A 41 -13.99 -9.82 4.48
N PHE A 42 -12.68 -9.64 4.26
CA PHE A 42 -11.86 -8.62 4.91
C PHE A 42 -10.67 -8.23 4.00
N CYS A 43 -10.05 -7.10 4.29
CA CYS A 43 -8.76 -6.72 3.70
C CYS A 43 -7.66 -6.99 4.71
N LEU A 44 -6.73 -7.89 4.38
CA LEU A 44 -5.61 -8.23 5.26
C LEU A 44 -4.35 -7.49 4.84
N MET A 45 -3.89 -6.57 5.69
CA MET A 45 -2.61 -5.88 5.50
C MET A 45 -1.48 -6.78 5.99
N THR A 46 -0.68 -7.34 5.09
CA THR A 46 0.35 -8.36 5.38
C THR A 46 1.66 -7.81 5.97
N GLY A 47 1.66 -6.53 6.37
CA GLY A 47 2.82 -5.81 6.87
C GLY A 47 3.64 -5.13 5.77
N THR A 48 4.64 -4.34 6.17
CA THR A 48 5.55 -3.67 5.24
C THR A 48 6.91 -4.34 5.26
N LEU A 49 7.42 -4.69 4.07
CA LEU A 49 8.75 -5.28 3.90
C LEU A 49 9.84 -4.21 3.70
N PHE A 50 9.46 -2.94 3.71
CA PHE A 50 10.35 -1.82 3.45
C PHE A 50 10.06 -0.70 4.44
N ALA A 51 11.12 -0.28 5.15
CA ALA A 51 11.13 0.95 5.92
C ALA A 51 12.16 1.89 5.29
N PRO A 52 11.76 3.07 4.80
CA PRO A 52 12.67 4.02 4.18
C PRO A 52 13.68 4.54 5.22
N SER A 53 14.97 4.34 4.95
CA SER A 53 16.09 4.85 5.77
C SER A 53 16.85 5.99 5.10
N GLU A 54 16.43 6.41 3.91
CA GLU A 54 17.04 7.50 3.17
C GLU A 54 16.72 8.84 3.84
N ASP A 55 17.76 9.61 4.13
CA ASP A 55 17.61 10.95 4.68
C ASP A 55 17.04 11.89 3.62
N ARG A 56 15.94 12.58 3.95
CA ARG A 56 15.34 13.58 3.05
C ARG A 56 15.86 15.00 3.29
N ASP A 57 15.82 15.46 4.54
CA ASP A 57 16.13 16.86 4.89
C ASP A 57 17.51 17.04 5.53
N LYS A 58 17.90 16.11 6.42
CA LYS A 58 19.14 16.18 7.18
C LYS A 58 19.70 14.78 7.38
N ILE A 59 21.03 14.69 7.47
CA ILE A 59 21.73 13.44 7.74
C ILE A 59 21.27 12.87 9.09
N GLY A 60 20.90 11.60 9.11
CA GLY A 60 20.35 10.88 10.26
C GLY A 60 18.91 11.29 10.63
N GLY A 61 18.23 12.07 9.80
CA GLY A 61 16.85 12.50 10.01
C GLY A 61 15.80 11.50 9.51
N GLY A 62 16.20 10.56 8.67
CA GLY A 62 15.33 9.59 8.02
C GLY A 62 14.39 10.22 7.01
N PHE A 63 13.32 9.48 6.73
CA PHE A 63 12.31 9.82 5.76
C PHE A 63 10.99 10.19 6.41
N THR A 64 10.34 11.24 5.91
CA THR A 64 8.94 11.56 6.17
C THR A 64 8.33 12.16 4.91
N HIS A 65 7.05 11.90 4.70
CA HIS A 65 6.31 12.45 3.59
C HIS A 65 6.17 13.97 3.69
N LYS A 66 6.12 14.63 2.54
CA LYS A 66 5.72 16.04 2.40
C LYS A 66 4.50 16.13 1.48
N VAL A 67 3.71 17.19 1.63
CA VAL A 67 2.61 17.49 0.71
C VAL A 67 3.15 17.57 -0.72
N GLY A 68 2.41 16.99 -1.67
CA GLY A 68 2.80 16.86 -3.07
C GLY A 68 3.72 15.66 -3.37
N ASP A 69 4.05 14.82 -2.38
CA ASP A 69 4.74 13.57 -2.65
C ASP A 69 3.88 12.66 -3.52
N LEU A 70 4.38 12.30 -4.70
CA LEU A 70 3.77 11.29 -5.54
C LEU A 70 4.31 9.91 -5.16
N VAL A 71 3.49 9.10 -4.52
CA VAL A 71 3.80 7.75 -4.05
C VAL A 71 3.22 6.73 -5.02
N GLN A 72 4.09 5.93 -5.63
CA GLN A 72 3.70 4.86 -6.55
C GLN A 72 4.19 3.50 -6.05
N ILE A 73 3.28 2.54 -5.89
CA ILE A 73 3.57 1.13 -5.64
C ILE A 73 3.10 0.33 -6.85
N SER A 74 3.91 -0.56 -7.39
CA SER A 74 3.54 -1.32 -8.58
C SER A 74 4.05 -2.75 -8.57
N THR A 75 3.34 -3.61 -9.30
CA THR A 75 3.73 -4.97 -9.65
C THR A 75 3.31 -5.25 -11.10
N PRO A 76 4.08 -6.04 -11.88
CA PRO A 76 3.73 -6.37 -13.26
C PRO A 76 2.33 -6.96 -13.43
N THR A 77 1.81 -7.68 -12.43
CA THR A 77 0.55 -8.42 -12.54
C THR A 77 -0.71 -7.59 -12.24
N LEU A 78 -0.61 -6.54 -11.42
CA LEU A 78 -1.76 -5.76 -10.97
C LEU A 78 -1.75 -4.31 -11.49
N GLY A 79 -0.59 -3.83 -11.95
CA GLY A 79 -0.38 -2.45 -12.36
C GLY A 79 0.21 -1.62 -11.21
N ALA A 80 -0.27 -0.39 -11.06
CA ALA A 80 0.23 0.55 -10.07
C ALA A 80 -0.91 1.16 -9.23
N LEU A 81 -0.64 1.30 -7.93
CA LEU A 81 -1.36 2.19 -7.02
C LEU A 81 -0.55 3.46 -6.89
N VAL A 82 -1.16 4.60 -7.22
CA VAL A 82 -0.51 5.92 -7.19
C VAL A 82 -1.36 6.84 -6.34
N ASN A 83 -0.75 7.51 -5.37
CA ASN A 83 -1.40 8.54 -4.56
C ASN A 83 -0.48 9.76 -4.46
N GLU A 84 -1.09 10.94 -4.41
CA GLU A 84 -0.43 12.18 -4.06
C GLU A 84 -0.71 12.50 -2.59
N VAL A 85 0.32 12.87 -1.83
CA VAL A 85 0.17 13.21 -0.41
C VAL A 85 -0.42 14.61 -0.27
N GLU A 86 -1.51 14.72 0.48
CA GLU A 86 -2.16 15.98 0.84
C GLU A 86 -2.74 15.87 2.26
N LEU A 87 -3.06 17.01 2.85
CA LEU A 87 -3.79 17.14 4.11
C LEU A 87 -5.21 16.59 3.96
N SER A 88 -5.65 15.79 4.93
CA SER A 88 -6.92 15.07 4.88
C SER A 88 -8.14 15.97 4.69
N GLU A 89 -8.10 17.20 5.20
CA GLU A 89 -9.16 18.20 5.07
C GLU A 89 -9.32 18.76 3.65
N ASN A 90 -8.31 18.59 2.81
CA ASN A 90 -8.27 19.09 1.42
C ASN A 90 -8.51 17.97 0.39
N ILE A 91 -8.63 16.72 0.84
CA ILE A 91 -8.86 15.56 -0.03
C ILE A 91 -10.37 15.32 -0.15
N GLU A 92 -10.82 15.07 -1.37
CA GLU A 92 -12.21 14.70 -1.64
C GLU A 92 -12.64 13.46 -0.85
N PRO A 93 -13.89 13.39 -0.36
CA PRO A 93 -14.40 12.22 0.33
C PRO A 93 -14.22 10.93 -0.46
N TRP A 94 -13.92 9.84 0.24
CA TRP A 94 -13.69 8.55 -0.40
C TRP A 94 -15.00 7.89 -0.85
N GLU A 95 -15.13 7.66 -2.17
CA GLU A 95 -16.30 6.96 -2.76
C GLU A 95 -15.98 5.53 -3.24
N PHE A 96 -14.70 5.12 -3.26
CA PHE A 96 -14.25 3.85 -3.84
C PHE A 96 -14.05 2.75 -2.79
N GLY A 97 -15.12 2.13 -2.30
CA GLY A 97 -15.02 1.07 -1.29
C GLY A 97 -14.57 -0.31 -1.84
N ALA A 98 -14.46 -1.30 -0.94
CA ALA A 98 -14.10 -2.68 -1.28
C ALA A 98 -15.00 -3.31 -2.38
N GLY A 99 -16.29 -3.00 -2.38
CA GLY A 99 -17.20 -3.47 -3.44
C GLY A 99 -16.87 -2.90 -4.82
N ALA A 100 -16.41 -1.64 -4.90
CA ALA A 100 -15.96 -1.04 -6.15
C ALA A 100 -14.64 -1.68 -6.63
N LEU A 101 -13.74 -2.01 -5.70
CA LEU A 101 -12.51 -2.76 -5.99
C LEU A 101 -12.82 -4.13 -6.61
N MET A 102 -13.69 -4.92 -5.98
CA MET A 102 -14.04 -6.25 -6.48
C MET A 102 -14.68 -6.20 -7.88
N LYS A 103 -15.59 -5.24 -8.11
CA LYS A 103 -16.17 -4.99 -9.45
C LYS A 103 -15.10 -4.62 -10.48
N ASN A 104 -14.14 -3.78 -10.12
CA ASN A 104 -13.03 -3.39 -11.01
C ASN A 104 -12.16 -4.60 -11.39
N LEU A 105 -11.81 -5.45 -10.43
CA LEU A 105 -10.99 -6.64 -10.66
C LEU A 105 -11.70 -7.66 -11.55
N ALA A 106 -13.00 -7.92 -11.29
CA ALA A 106 -13.81 -8.81 -12.12
C ALA A 106 -13.91 -8.30 -13.57
N ALA A 107 -14.15 -7.01 -13.77
CA ALA A 107 -14.23 -6.40 -15.10
C ALA A 107 -12.91 -6.52 -15.90
N ARG A 108 -11.77 -6.70 -15.21
CA ARG A 108 -10.44 -6.87 -15.79
C ARG A 108 -10.01 -8.34 -15.92
N GLY A 109 -10.85 -9.30 -15.50
CA GLY A 109 -10.52 -10.74 -15.52
C GLY A 109 -9.45 -11.14 -14.50
N LEU A 110 -9.40 -10.46 -13.35
CA LEU A 110 -8.43 -10.70 -12.27
C LEU A 110 -9.04 -11.43 -11.04
N LEU A 111 -10.31 -11.83 -11.12
CA LEU A 111 -11.04 -12.65 -10.13
C LEU A 111 -11.57 -13.92 -10.80
#